data_AF-A0A1S8XZJ0-F1
#
_entry.id   AF-A0A1S8XZJ0-F1
#
_cell.length_a   1.000
_cell.length_b   1.000
_cell.length_c   1.000
_cell.angle_alpha   90.00
_cell.angle_beta   90.00
_cell.angle_gamma   90.00
#
_symmetry.space_group_name_H-M   'P 1'
#
loop_
_entity.id
_entity.type
_entity.pdbx_description
1 polymer ?
#
loop_
_entity_poly.entity_id
_entity_poly.type
_entity_poly.pdbx_seq_one_letter_code
_entity_poly.pdbx_strand_id
1 'polypeptide(L)'
;MIWVDGQEYGTASEIAERLGPDVTADRVRDWARRAASPTDPLHGLLPRHHVSGRGRGTTWYRLDQAAHVEAVTRRTKGGPARTGRWGRLSPPS
;
A
#
# COMPACT_ATOMS: atom_id res chain seq x y z
N MET A 1 -6.69 -11.80 -8.44
CA MET A 1 -5.74 -11.13 -9.34
C MET A 1 -6.34 -11.11 -10.74
N ILE A 2 -6.01 -10.10 -11.54
CA ILE A 2 -6.38 -9.98 -12.96
C ILE A 2 -5.17 -9.56 -13.78
N TRP A 3 -5.15 -9.92 -15.06
CA TRP A 3 -4.12 -9.49 -16.00
C TRP A 3 -4.68 -8.43 -16.95
N VAL A 4 -4.00 -7.29 -17.06
CA VAL A 4 -4.35 -6.19 -17.97
C VAL A 4 -3.08 -5.73 -18.66
N ASP A 5 -3.06 -5.82 -19.99
CA ASP A 5 -1.96 -5.36 -20.84
C ASP A 5 -0.57 -5.91 -20.42
N GLY A 6 -0.54 -7.22 -20.12
CA GLY A 6 0.67 -7.92 -19.65
C GLY A 6 1.09 -7.61 -18.22
N GLN A 7 0.30 -6.84 -17.46
CA GLN A 7 0.56 -6.50 -16.07
C GLN A 7 -0.43 -7.18 -15.15
N GLU A 8 0.04 -7.68 -14.01
CA GLU A 8 -0.78 -8.32 -12.99
C GLU A 8 -1.28 -7.29 -11.97
N TYR A 9 -2.58 -7.26 -11.76
CA TYR A 9 -3.26 -6.39 -10.81
C TYR A 9 -3.99 -7.21 -9.75
N GLY A 10 -4.04 -6.65 -8.55
CA GLY A 10 -4.77 -7.22 -7.43
C GLY A 10 -5.40 -6.16 -6.55
N THR A 11 -6.36 -6.58 -5.76
CA THR A 11 -6.80 -5.84 -4.58
C THR A 11 -5.70 -5.86 -3.52
N ALA A 12 -5.80 -4.97 -2.51
CA ALA A 12 -4.79 -4.90 -1.45
C ALA A 12 -4.57 -6.24 -0.72
N SER A 13 -5.63 -7.04 -0.54
CA SER A 13 -5.54 -8.36 0.10
C SER A 13 -4.80 -9.36 -0.78
N GLU A 14 -5.15 -9.45 -2.07
CA GLU A 14 -4.49 -10.36 -3.00
C GLU A 14 -3.01 -10.01 -3.22
N ILE A 15 -2.70 -8.71 -3.25
CA ILE A 15 -1.31 -8.22 -3.32
C ILE A 15 -0.53 -8.63 -2.06
N ALA A 16 -1.12 -8.47 -0.87
CA ALA A 16 -0.50 -8.87 0.38
C ALA A 16 -0.21 -10.39 0.42
N GLU A 17 -1.20 -11.21 0.05
CA GLU A 17 -1.03 -12.66 -0.07
C GLU A 17 0.10 -13.04 -1.04
N ARG A 18 0.23 -12.30 -2.15
CA ARG A 18 1.25 -12.57 -3.16
C ARG A 18 2.65 -12.14 -2.77
N LEU A 19 2.78 -11.04 -2.02
CA LEU A 19 4.07 -10.52 -1.52
C LEU A 19 4.59 -11.29 -0.30
N GLY A 20 3.71 -11.98 0.42
CA GLY A 20 4.06 -12.86 1.51
C GLY A 20 3.67 -12.33 2.90
N PRO A 21 3.94 -13.12 3.95
CA PRO A 21 3.33 -12.96 5.28
C PRO A 21 3.70 -11.66 6.01
N ASP A 22 4.80 -11.00 5.62
CA ASP A 22 5.26 -9.75 6.23
C ASP A 22 4.51 -8.49 5.73
N VAL A 23 3.65 -8.68 4.72
CA VAL A 23 2.88 -7.62 4.09
C VAL A 23 1.40 -7.85 4.36
N THR A 24 0.73 -6.82 4.88
CA THR A 24 -0.71 -6.85 5.13
C THR A 24 -1.46 -5.96 4.14
N ALA A 25 -2.75 -6.23 3.94
CA ALA A 25 -3.60 -5.41 3.07
C ALA A 25 -3.62 -3.93 3.49
N ASP A 26 -3.64 -3.65 4.79
CA ASP A 26 -3.59 -2.28 5.31
C ASP A 26 -2.25 -1.60 5.03
N ARG A 27 -1.16 -2.35 5.01
CA ARG A 27 0.15 -1.83 4.63
C ARG A 27 0.20 -1.47 3.14
N VAL A 28 -0.39 -2.28 2.27
CA VAL A 28 -0.53 -1.96 0.83
C VAL A 28 -1.38 -0.70 0.65
N ARG A 29 -2.48 -0.55 1.41
CA ARG A 29 -3.30 0.67 1.39
C ARG A 29 -2.54 1.90 1.90
N ASP A 30 -1.73 1.75 2.94
CA ASP A 30 -0.89 2.83 3.48
C ASP A 30 0.16 3.27 2.47
N TRP A 31 0.85 2.33 1.82
CA TRP A 31 1.77 2.64 0.72
C TRP A 31 1.10 3.43 -0.39
N ALA A 32 -0.09 3.04 -0.82
CA ALA A 32 -0.82 3.76 -1.85
C ALA A 32 -1.29 5.15 -1.39
N ARG A 33 -1.63 5.31 -0.10
CA ARG A 33 -1.93 6.62 0.49
C ARG A 33 -0.69 7.52 0.47
N ARG A 34 0.46 6.98 0.86
CA ARG A 34 1.75 7.69 0.85
C ARG A 34 2.17 8.04 -0.57
N ALA A 35 1.98 7.14 -1.53
CA ALA A 35 2.28 7.37 -2.94
C ALA A 35 1.42 8.48 -3.58
N ALA A 36 0.25 8.78 -3.02
CA ALA A 36 -0.56 9.91 -3.46
C ALA A 36 -0.05 11.26 -2.92
N SER A 37 0.78 11.27 -1.88
CA SER A 37 1.32 12.52 -1.31
C SER A 37 2.58 12.97 -2.04
N PRO A 38 2.65 14.20 -2.59
CA PRO A 38 3.82 14.69 -3.32
C PRO A 38 5.06 14.89 -2.43
N THR A 39 4.87 14.93 -1.11
CA THR A 39 5.95 15.11 -0.12
C THR A 39 6.51 13.79 0.42
N ASP A 40 5.92 12.65 0.05
CA ASP A 40 6.38 11.35 0.51
C ASP A 40 7.40 10.74 -0.46
N PRO A 41 8.46 10.07 0.02
CA PRO A 41 9.40 9.33 -0.83
C PRO A 41 8.75 8.28 -1.73
N LEU A 42 7.55 7.79 -1.39
CA LEU A 42 6.81 6.83 -2.20
C LEU A 42 5.97 7.46 -3.31
N HIS A 43 6.02 8.79 -3.48
CA HIS A 43 5.18 9.51 -4.43
C HIS A 43 5.25 8.91 -5.84
N GLY A 44 4.09 8.60 -6.42
CA GLY A 44 3.98 8.03 -7.77
C GLY A 44 4.37 6.56 -7.92
N LEU A 45 4.93 5.90 -6.88
CA LEU A 45 5.41 4.53 -6.98
C LEU A 45 4.32 3.47 -6.92
N LEU A 46 3.16 3.78 -6.31
CA LEU A 46 2.02 2.86 -6.24
C LEU A 46 0.69 3.59 -6.49
N PRO A 47 0.36 3.89 -7.76
CA PRO A 47 -0.91 4.48 -8.14
C PRO A 47 -2.12 3.60 -7.77
N ARG A 48 -3.24 4.26 -7.46
CA ARG A 48 -4.51 3.59 -7.16
C ARG A 48 -5.35 3.53 -8.42
N HIS A 49 -5.69 2.32 -8.87
CA HIS A 49 -6.60 2.13 -10.00
C HIS A 49 -8.00 1.85 -9.46
N HIS A 50 -8.79 2.91 -9.28
CA HIS A 50 -10.17 2.78 -8.82
C HIS A 50 -11.10 2.50 -10.01
N VAL A 51 -11.77 1.35 -9.97
CA VAL A 51 -12.82 1.00 -10.92
C VAL A 51 -14.16 1.17 -10.21
N SER A 52 -14.96 2.11 -10.70
CA SER A 52 -16.33 2.31 -10.22
C SER A 52 -17.19 1.09 -10.56
N GLY A 53 -18.05 0.70 -9.64
CA GLY A 53 -18.97 -0.44 -9.80
C GLY A 53 -20.28 -0.19 -9.06
N ARG A 54 -21.23 -1.13 -9.11
CA ARG A 54 -22.53 -1.03 -8.42
C ARG A 54 -22.29 -1.06 -6.88
N GLY A 55 -22.03 0.10 -6.27
CA GLY A 55 -21.63 0.25 -4.87
C GLY A 55 -20.37 1.12 -4.69
N ARG A 56 -19.48 0.74 -3.76
CA ARG A 56 -18.27 1.51 -3.39
C ARG A 56 -17.11 1.46 -4.41
N GLY A 57 -17.23 0.70 -5.50
CA GLY A 57 -16.14 0.44 -6.44
C GLY A 57 -14.99 -0.39 -5.84
N THR A 58 -14.08 -0.86 -6.69
CA THR A 58 -12.93 -1.69 -6.30
C THR A 58 -11.64 -0.97 -6.64
N THR A 59 -10.69 -0.96 -5.71
CA THR A 59 -9.35 -0.39 -5.96
C THR A 59 -8.36 -1.51 -6.26
N TRP A 60 -7.69 -1.38 -7.38
CA TRP A 60 -6.68 -2.29 -7.89
C TRP A 60 -5.30 -1.64 -7.82
N TYR A 61 -4.29 -2.49 -7.63
CA TYR A 61 -2.88 -2.13 -7.56
C TYR A 61 -2.09 -3.09 -8.43
N ARG A 62 -1.05 -2.60 -9.08
CA ARG A 62 -0.13 -3.46 -9.82
C ARG A 62 0.80 -4.22 -8.88
N LEU A 63 1.00 -5.50 -9.14
CA LEU A 63 1.85 -6.36 -8.32
C LEU A 63 3.32 -5.96 -8.39
N ASP A 64 3.86 -5.66 -9.56
CA ASP A 64 5.26 -5.28 -9.76
C ASP A 64 5.60 -3.98 -9.00
N GLN A 65 4.70 -2.99 -9.06
CA GLN A 65 4.83 -1.74 -8.33
C GLN A 65 4.75 -1.94 -6.81
N ALA A 66 3.81 -2.78 -6.35
CA ALA A 66 3.69 -3.10 -4.93
C ALA A 66 4.94 -3.83 -4.41
N ALA A 67 5.51 -4.75 -5.19
CA ALA A 67 6.76 -5.43 -4.87
C ALA A 67 7.95 -4.45 -4.80
N HIS A 68 8.01 -3.47 -5.73
CA HIS A 68 9.02 -2.44 -5.69
C HIS A 68 8.93 -1.58 -4.41
N VAL A 69 7.73 -1.12 -4.05
CA VAL A 69 7.51 -0.36 -2.82
C VAL A 69 7.79 -1.18 -1.57
N GLU A 70 7.46 -2.47 -1.58
CA GLU A 70 7.85 -3.40 -0.51
C GLU A 70 9.37 -3.38 -0.33
N ALA A 71 10.14 -3.59 -1.40
CA ALA A 71 11.61 -3.59 -1.36
C ALA A 71 12.18 -2.25 -0.88
N VAL A 72 11.64 -1.13 -1.36
CA VAL A 72 12.02 0.23 -0.91
C VAL A 72 11.76 0.36 0.59
N THR A 73 10.56 0.03 1.05
CA THR A 73 10.20 0.21 2.47
C THR A 73 10.89 -0.79 3.39
N ARG A 74 11.24 -1.99 2.91
CA ARG A 74 12.06 -2.98 3.61
C ARG A 74 13.47 -2.45 3.82
N ARG A 75 14.07 -1.83 2.80
CA ARG A 75 15.39 -1.17 2.89
C ARG A 75 15.35 0.06 3.81
N THR A 76 14.29 0.87 3.73
CA THR A 76 14.12 2.05 4.60
C THR A 76 13.81 1.67 6.06
N LYS A 77 13.26 0.48 6.35
CA LYS A 77 13.09 -0.03 7.72
C LYS A 77 14.41 -0.20 8.49
N GLY A 78 15.57 -0.14 7.83
CA GLY A 78 16.89 -0.02 8.46
C GLY A 78 17.32 1.41 8.84
N GLY A 79 16.51 2.43 8.52
CA GLY A 79 16.69 3.84 8.90
C GLY A 79 15.61 4.31 9.89
N PRO A 80 15.78 5.49 10.53
CA PRO A 80 15.10 5.81 11.78
C PRO A 80 13.60 5.65 11.70
N ALA A 81 13.05 4.89 12.65
CA ALA A 81 11.62 4.74 12.85
C ALA A 81 10.96 6.12 12.93
N ARG A 82 10.21 6.51 11.89
CA ARG A 82 9.19 7.53 12.06
C ARG A 82 8.08 6.90 12.89
N THR A 83 8.21 7.03 14.21
CA THR A 83 7.14 6.88 15.19
C THR A 83 6.07 7.92 14.86
N GLY A 84 5.26 7.62 13.85
CA GLY A 84 4.01 8.31 13.54
C GLY A 84 2.98 7.93 14.59
N ARG A 85 3.15 8.50 15.79
CA ARG A 85 2.17 8.48 16.87
C ARG A 85 0.92 9.20 16.40
N TRP A 86 -0.14 8.46 16.11
CA TRP A 86 -1.50 8.98 16.05
C TRP A 86 -2.49 8.04 16.77
N GLY A 87 -2.74 8.37 18.06
CA GLY A 87 -3.95 8.08 18.85
C GLY A 87 -4.03 6.71 19.54
N ARG A 88 -4.37 6.55 20.82
CA ARG A 88 -4.94 7.45 21.85
C ARG A 88 -4.18 7.28 23.18
N LEU A 89 -3.94 8.37 23.90
CA LEU A 89 -3.84 8.32 25.37
C LEU A 89 -5.24 8.52 25.91
N SER A 90 -5.78 7.53 26.61
CA SER A 90 -6.89 7.73 27.55
C SER A 90 -6.32 8.36 28.83
N PRO A 91 -6.95 9.37 29.43
CA PRO A 91 -6.55 9.86 30.75
C PRO A 91 -6.97 8.85 31.84
N PRO A 92 -6.14 8.59 32.86
CA PRO A 92 -6.58 7.85 34.03
C PRO A 92 -7.55 8.70 34.87
N SER A 93 -8.58 8.04 35.40
CA SER A 93 -9.53 8.59 36.40
C SER A 93 -8.90 8.66 37.79
#